data_AF-A0A0R2QIM7-F1
#
_entry.id   AF-A0A0R2QIM7-F1
#
_cell.length_a   1.000
_cell.length_b   1.000
_cell.length_c   1.000
_cell.angle_alpha   90.00
_cell.angle_beta   90.00
_cell.angle_gamma   90.00
#
_symmetry.space_group_name_H-M   'P 1'
#
loop_
_entity.id
_entity.type
_entity.pdbx_description
1 polymer ?
#
loop_
_entity_poly.entity_id
_entity_poly.type
_entity_poly.pdbx_seq_one_letter_code
_entity_poly.pdbx_strand_id
1 'polypeptide(L)'
;MRNIFSSHSSALRRARKKGKLHGKANHPHELWGDRPVPFLEKMHAQFSKKVKELENQLHVYRGQSVTLTEEDVVGVAEAKDEIAQLISESSTIKAEIEKLDLEKRGLPNENPVSKAARIRVVSLPLYWAALAMLSIGEFLVTLPAVEKILNDEGIKGILITGSFSFLSIISAHLIGLTLKMQADRGNPQPRWQIWGMVILAIFISIVILLLSAIRSDSVQSAPFTFGLSMTAFGTLLFFVVQMSFVLSAMALSYFNHAEIEVQMDRAKRREKRIKRKLKGLNKKIMTPGRSKMTPEKLRIQEEALKSAMWQLEAEYREICSEYRGANLLAQSEAMASEGHGLIEQILDLNSNSEVRG
;
A
#
# COMPACT_ATOMS: atom_id res chain seq x y z
N MET A 1 -25.48 8.61 -13.84
CA MET A 1 -25.58 8.34 -15.29
C MET A 1 -24.25 7.77 -15.77
N ARG A 2 -24.20 6.52 -16.25
CA ARG A 2 -22.96 5.89 -16.74
C ARG A 2 -22.47 6.64 -17.99
N ASN A 3 -21.24 7.15 -17.97
CA ASN A 3 -20.58 7.71 -19.15
C ASN A 3 -20.65 6.69 -20.29
N ILE A 4 -21.36 7.03 -21.37
CA ILE A 4 -21.61 6.11 -22.48
C ILE A 4 -20.31 5.84 -23.28
N PHE A 5 -19.22 6.56 -22.99
CA PHE A 5 -17.93 6.44 -23.65
C PHE A 5 -16.80 6.48 -22.63
N SER A 6 -16.08 5.37 -22.47
CA SER A 6 -14.85 5.31 -21.65
C SER A 6 -13.61 5.72 -22.45
N SER A 7 -13.71 5.74 -23.78
CA SER A 7 -12.67 6.19 -24.73
C SER A 7 -13.28 6.59 -26.09
N HIS A 8 -12.64 7.48 -26.83
CA HIS A 8 -13.04 7.89 -28.20
C HIS A 8 -13.20 6.69 -29.15
N SER A 9 -12.23 5.78 -29.14
CA SER A 9 -12.27 4.53 -29.93
C SER A 9 -13.50 3.65 -29.64
N SER A 10 -13.94 3.61 -28.38
CA SER A 10 -15.15 2.87 -27.99
C SER A 10 -16.42 3.57 -28.50
N ALA A 11 -16.40 4.89 -28.60
CA ALA A 11 -17.49 5.71 -29.13
C ALA A 11 -17.67 5.48 -30.62
N LEU A 12 -16.58 5.54 -31.40
CA LEU A 12 -16.57 5.24 -32.83
C LEU A 12 -17.12 3.83 -33.12
N ARG A 13 -16.67 2.82 -32.37
CA ARG A 13 -17.16 1.44 -32.56
C ARG A 13 -18.66 1.31 -32.28
N ARG A 14 -19.18 2.01 -31.27
CA ARG A 14 -20.61 2.01 -30.92
C ARG A 14 -21.43 2.76 -31.97
N ALA A 15 -20.95 3.92 -32.42
CA ALA A 15 -21.55 4.71 -33.49
C ALA A 15 -21.64 3.89 -34.78
N ARG A 16 -20.55 3.24 -35.21
CA ARG A 16 -20.55 2.32 -36.35
C ARG A 16 -21.57 1.18 -36.21
N LYS A 17 -21.63 0.52 -35.04
CA LYS A 17 -22.58 -0.59 -34.80
C LYS A 17 -24.02 -0.10 -34.83
N LYS A 18 -24.31 1.06 -34.24
CA LYS A 18 -25.64 1.67 -34.24
C LYS A 18 -26.04 2.18 -35.62
N GLY A 19 -25.12 2.79 -36.36
CA GLY A 19 -25.30 3.19 -37.75
C GLY A 19 -25.72 2.01 -38.61
N LYS A 20 -24.95 0.90 -38.58
CA LYS A 20 -25.30 -0.33 -39.32
C LYS A 20 -26.67 -0.89 -38.96
N LEU A 21 -27.03 -0.88 -37.67
CA LEU A 21 -28.31 -1.42 -37.21
C LEU A 21 -29.48 -0.55 -37.69
N HIS A 22 -29.35 0.77 -37.58
CA HIS A 22 -30.38 1.70 -38.06
C HIS A 22 -30.46 1.69 -39.59
N GLY A 23 -29.34 1.57 -40.30
CA GLY A 23 -29.32 1.45 -41.76
C GLY A 23 -30.02 0.18 -42.24
N LYS A 24 -29.75 -0.98 -41.63
CA LYS A 24 -30.48 -2.24 -41.93
C LYS A 24 -31.98 -2.18 -41.66
N ALA A 25 -32.41 -1.28 -40.77
CA ALA A 25 -33.80 -1.04 -40.45
C ALA A 25 -34.39 0.14 -41.25
N ASN A 26 -33.67 0.66 -42.25
CA ASN A 26 -34.02 1.81 -43.07
C ASN A 26 -34.43 3.04 -42.24
N HIS A 27 -33.70 3.32 -41.16
CA HIS A 27 -33.83 4.56 -40.39
C HIS A 27 -32.70 5.54 -40.73
N PRO A 28 -33.01 6.80 -41.08
CA PRO A 28 -34.35 7.35 -41.35
C PRO A 28 -34.90 6.90 -42.71
N HIS A 29 -36.23 6.69 -42.81
CA HIS A 29 -36.94 6.41 -44.07
C HIS A 29 -37.62 7.69 -44.57
N GLU A 30 -38.23 7.66 -45.76
CA GLU A 30 -38.83 8.85 -46.42
C GLU A 30 -39.92 9.57 -45.60
N LEU A 31 -40.63 8.86 -44.70
CA LEU A 31 -41.65 9.43 -43.80
C LEU A 31 -41.06 9.92 -42.46
N TRP A 32 -39.76 9.72 -42.24
CA TRP A 32 -39.06 10.22 -41.06
C TRP A 32 -38.83 11.72 -41.28
N GLY A 33 -39.69 12.55 -40.68
CA GLY A 33 -39.60 14.01 -40.79
C GLY A 33 -38.27 14.59 -40.30
N ASP A 34 -38.21 15.91 -40.17
CA ASP A 34 -36.96 16.67 -39.99
C ASP A 34 -36.22 16.48 -38.64
N ARG A 35 -36.62 15.48 -37.85
CA ARG A 35 -36.01 15.22 -36.54
C ARG A 35 -34.81 14.27 -36.66
N PRO A 36 -33.68 14.59 -36.02
CA PRO A 36 -32.52 13.72 -36.01
C PRO A 36 -32.84 12.37 -35.36
N VAL A 37 -32.14 11.31 -35.78
CA VAL A 37 -32.32 9.99 -35.17
C VAL A 37 -32.03 10.07 -33.66
N PRO A 38 -32.82 9.40 -32.78
CA PRO A 38 -32.66 9.48 -31.31
C PRO A 38 -31.27 9.19 -30.77
N PHE A 39 -30.43 8.48 -31.53
CA PHE A 39 -29.03 8.28 -31.19
C PHE A 39 -28.20 9.57 -31.34
N LEU A 40 -28.36 10.30 -32.45
CA LEU A 40 -27.68 11.57 -32.69
C LEU A 40 -28.16 12.66 -31.73
N GLU A 41 -29.45 12.68 -31.40
CA GLU A 41 -30.02 13.62 -30.41
C GLU A 41 -29.43 13.40 -29.01
N LYS A 42 -29.34 12.14 -28.56
CA LYS A 42 -28.68 11.80 -27.28
C LYS A 42 -27.19 12.15 -27.28
N MET A 43 -26.51 11.95 -28.42
CA MET A 43 -25.11 12.35 -28.58
C MET A 43 -24.96 13.86 -28.44
N HIS A 44 -25.77 14.64 -29.17
CA HIS A 44 -25.77 16.09 -29.10
C HIS A 44 -25.98 16.58 -27.66
N ALA A 45 -27.03 16.11 -26.98
CA ALA A 45 -27.32 16.52 -25.60
C ALA A 45 -26.16 16.24 -24.62
N GLN A 46 -25.43 15.14 -24.79
CA GLN A 46 -24.28 14.80 -23.95
C GLN A 46 -23.06 15.66 -24.22
N PHE A 47 -22.76 15.92 -25.49
CA PHE A 47 -21.63 16.78 -25.87
C PHE A 47 -21.92 18.25 -25.53
N SER A 48 -23.13 18.75 -25.78
CA SER A 48 -23.57 20.09 -25.37
C SER A 48 -23.50 20.29 -23.85
N LYS A 49 -23.82 19.27 -23.05
CA LYS A 49 -23.64 19.34 -21.59
C LYS A 49 -22.16 19.48 -21.19
N LYS A 50 -21.26 18.75 -21.85
CA LYS A 50 -19.81 18.86 -21.59
C LYS A 50 -19.24 20.20 -22.04
N VAL A 51 -19.69 20.73 -23.19
CA VAL A 51 -19.33 22.08 -23.64
C VAL A 51 -19.72 23.11 -22.59
N LYS A 52 -20.97 23.08 -22.10
CA LYS A 52 -21.43 23.98 -21.03
C LYS A 52 -20.64 23.85 -19.72
N GLU A 53 -20.17 22.65 -19.39
CA GLU A 53 -19.31 22.44 -18.23
C GLU A 53 -17.93 23.11 -18.41
N LEU A 54 -17.33 23.00 -19.60
CA LEU A 54 -16.08 23.68 -19.94
C LEU A 54 -16.25 25.20 -20.01
N GLU A 55 -17.36 25.70 -20.52
CA GLU A 55 -17.70 27.13 -20.52
C GLU A 55 -17.85 27.69 -19.10
N ASN A 56 -18.56 26.97 -18.22
CA ASN A 56 -18.67 27.36 -16.81
C ASN A 56 -17.31 27.40 -16.12
N GLN A 57 -16.42 26.45 -16.40
CA GLN A 57 -15.05 26.48 -15.88
C GLN A 57 -14.29 27.71 -16.38
N LEU A 58 -14.40 28.03 -17.67
CA LEU A 58 -13.79 29.22 -18.26
C LEU A 58 -14.32 30.52 -17.62
N HIS A 59 -15.63 30.61 -17.37
CA HIS A 59 -16.23 31.75 -16.65
C HIS A 59 -15.74 31.87 -15.21
N VAL A 60 -15.64 30.77 -14.48
CA VAL A 60 -15.10 30.75 -13.11
C VAL A 60 -13.64 31.23 -13.10
N TYR A 61 -12.81 30.80 -14.06
CA TYR A 61 -11.42 31.25 -14.14
C TYR A 61 -11.29 32.73 -14.48
N ARG A 62 -12.13 33.26 -15.38
CA ARG A 62 -12.22 34.69 -15.66
C ARG A 62 -12.64 35.48 -14.42
N GLY A 63 -13.67 35.03 -13.70
CA GLY A 63 -14.15 35.68 -12.47
C GLY A 63 -13.12 35.66 -11.34
N GLN A 64 -12.44 34.53 -11.12
CA GLN A 64 -11.40 34.37 -10.10
C GLN A 64 -10.19 35.29 -10.34
N SER A 65 -9.90 35.66 -11.59
CA SER A 65 -8.81 36.61 -11.90
C SER A 65 -9.07 38.03 -11.41
N VAL A 66 -10.34 38.37 -11.16
CA VAL A 66 -10.79 39.70 -10.71
C VAL A 66 -10.85 39.79 -9.17
N THR A 67 -10.98 38.66 -8.46
CA THR A 67 -11.13 38.61 -6.99
C THR A 67 -9.97 37.89 -6.31
N LEU A 68 -8.74 38.35 -6.49
CA LEU A 68 -7.63 37.93 -5.63
C LEU A 68 -7.71 38.72 -4.32
N THR A 69 -8.22 38.11 -3.25
CA THR A 69 -8.16 38.68 -1.89
C THR A 69 -6.76 38.48 -1.30
N GLU A 70 -6.36 39.36 -0.37
CA GLU A 70 -5.06 39.28 0.34
C GLU A 70 -4.84 37.92 1.03
N GLU A 71 -5.93 37.25 1.43
CA GLU A 71 -5.93 35.92 2.06
C GLU A 71 -5.28 34.82 1.20
N ASP A 72 -5.44 34.86 -0.13
CA ASP A 72 -4.83 33.88 -1.05
C ASP A 72 -3.31 34.08 -1.19
N VAL A 73 -2.84 35.33 -1.02
CA VAL A 73 -1.41 35.66 -1.04
C VAL A 73 -0.73 35.12 0.22
N VAL A 74 -1.39 35.28 1.38
CA VAL A 74 -0.93 34.77 2.66
C VAL A 74 -0.88 33.23 2.64
N GLY A 75 -1.93 32.55 2.17
CA GLY A 75 -1.97 31.09 2.11
C GLY A 75 -0.91 30.46 1.19
N VAL A 76 -0.49 31.15 0.13
CA VAL A 76 0.63 30.70 -0.74
C VAL A 76 1.98 30.93 -0.08
N ALA A 77 2.15 32.04 0.65
CA ALA A 77 3.37 32.29 1.42
C ALA A 77 3.55 31.22 2.51
N GLU A 78 2.51 30.96 3.29
CA GLU A 78 2.49 29.91 4.32
C GLU A 78 2.80 28.53 3.72
N ALA A 79 2.20 28.19 2.57
CA ALA A 79 2.47 26.92 1.90
C ALA A 79 3.92 26.80 1.41
N LYS A 80 4.56 27.91 1.00
CA LYS A 80 5.97 27.93 0.62
C LYS A 80 6.89 27.78 1.82
N ASP A 81 6.55 28.41 2.94
CA ASP A 81 7.29 28.28 4.19
C ASP A 81 7.19 26.84 4.73
N GLU A 82 6.00 26.22 4.67
CA GLU A 82 5.81 24.80 5.01
C GLU A 82 6.65 23.89 4.09
N ILE A 83 6.71 24.19 2.78
CA ILE A 83 7.57 23.45 1.84
C ILE A 83 9.04 23.60 2.22
N ALA A 84 9.52 24.80 2.55
CA ALA A 84 10.90 25.04 2.95
C ALA A 84 11.26 24.24 4.22
N GLN A 85 10.35 24.23 5.20
CA GLN A 85 10.50 23.44 6.43
C GLN A 85 10.55 21.93 6.12
N LEU A 86 9.65 21.42 5.28
CA LEU A 86 9.62 20.00 4.90
C LEU A 86 10.85 19.57 4.08
N ILE A 87 11.43 20.47 3.28
CA ILE A 87 12.69 20.23 2.57
C ILE A 87 13.84 20.11 3.57
N SER A 88 13.91 21.02 4.55
CA SER A 88 14.89 20.95 5.63
C SER A 88 14.75 19.64 6.43
N GLU A 89 13.54 19.27 6.86
CA GLU A 89 13.27 18.00 7.54
C GLU A 89 13.60 16.78 6.67
N SER A 90 13.35 16.85 5.36
CA SER A 90 13.74 15.78 4.44
C SER A 90 15.26 15.63 4.34
N SER A 91 16.02 16.72 4.45
CA SER A 91 17.48 16.68 4.37
C SER A 91 18.08 16.04 5.63
N THR A 92 17.55 16.36 6.81
CA THR A 92 18.00 15.76 8.08
C THR A 92 17.69 14.27 8.14
N ILE A 93 16.51 13.85 7.68
CA ILE A 93 16.15 12.42 7.59
C ILE A 93 17.03 11.68 6.58
N LYS A 94 17.41 12.31 5.46
CA LYS A 94 18.34 11.69 4.51
C LYS A 94 19.73 11.49 5.11
N ALA A 95 20.24 12.48 5.84
CA ALA A 95 21.50 12.37 6.57
C ALA A 95 21.43 11.27 7.66
N GLU A 96 20.30 11.15 8.37
CA GLU A 96 20.05 10.06 9.32
C GLU A 96 20.08 8.69 8.63
N ILE A 97 19.42 8.54 7.47
CA ILE A 97 19.44 7.29 6.69
C ILE A 97 20.86 6.94 6.24
N GLU A 98 21.62 7.91 5.75
CA GLU A 98 23.01 7.71 5.32
C GLU A 98 23.89 7.27 6.49
N LYS A 99 23.75 7.92 7.65
CA LYS A 99 24.45 7.53 8.88
C LYS A 99 24.13 6.08 9.26
N LEU A 100 22.85 5.70 9.26
CA LEU A 100 22.42 4.33 9.59
C LEU A 100 22.91 3.31 8.56
N ASP A 101 23.01 3.66 7.29
CA ASP A 101 23.56 2.78 6.25
C ASP A 101 25.06 2.57 6.42
N LEU A 102 25.81 3.62 6.78
CA LEU A 102 27.22 3.51 7.15
C LEU A 102 27.41 2.61 8.38
N GLU A 103 26.61 2.80 9.42
CA GLU A 103 26.66 1.99 10.63
C GLU A 103 26.32 0.51 10.34
N LYS A 104 25.36 0.25 9.44
CA LYS A 104 25.03 -1.11 8.99
C LYS A 104 26.18 -1.76 8.21
N ARG A 105 26.89 -1.01 7.36
CA ARG A 105 28.02 -1.53 6.56
C ARG A 105 29.22 -1.87 7.43
N GLY A 106 29.37 -1.19 8.57
CA GLY A 106 30.48 -1.37 9.51
C GLY A 106 31.82 -0.89 8.94
N LEU A 107 32.85 -0.89 9.78
CA LEU A 107 34.20 -0.56 9.34
C LEU A 107 34.80 -1.73 8.53
N PRO A 108 35.67 -1.47 7.54
CA PRO A 108 36.27 -2.53 6.72
C PRO A 108 37.09 -3.55 7.54
N ASN A 109 37.64 -3.13 8.68
CA ASN A 109 38.43 -3.97 9.58
C ASN A 109 37.68 -4.38 10.86
N GLU A 110 36.34 -4.26 10.90
CA GLU A 110 35.54 -4.66 12.07
C GLU A 110 35.42 -6.19 12.18
N ASN A 111 35.26 -6.70 13.41
CA ASN A 111 35.03 -8.12 13.65
C ASN A 111 33.79 -8.61 12.88
N PRO A 112 33.88 -9.70 12.08
CA PRO A 112 32.75 -10.24 11.32
C PRO A 112 31.54 -10.57 12.20
N VAL A 113 31.75 -10.96 13.45
CA VAL A 113 30.66 -11.27 14.40
C VAL A 113 29.83 -10.03 14.72
N SER A 114 30.49 -8.89 14.99
CA SER A 114 29.81 -7.63 15.29
C SER A 114 29.10 -7.07 14.05
N LYS A 115 29.67 -7.27 12.86
CA LYS A 115 29.01 -6.92 11.59
C LYS A 115 27.74 -7.76 11.34
N ALA A 116 27.82 -9.07 11.56
CA ALA A 116 26.67 -9.96 11.43
C ALA A 116 25.57 -9.66 12.46
N ALA A 117 25.93 -9.21 13.67
CA ALA A 117 25.00 -8.83 14.72
C ALA A 117 24.16 -7.58 14.39
N ARG A 118 24.54 -6.76 13.40
CA ARG A 118 23.75 -5.59 12.97
C ARG A 118 22.69 -5.92 11.91
N ILE A 119 22.76 -7.11 11.31
CA ILE A 119 21.94 -7.51 10.17
C ILE A 119 20.84 -8.46 10.62
N ARG A 120 19.65 -8.31 10.03
CA ARG A 120 18.58 -9.29 10.16
C ARG A 120 18.77 -10.38 9.12
N VAL A 121 18.84 -11.63 9.57
CA VAL A 121 18.94 -12.80 8.68
C VAL A 121 17.55 -13.40 8.43
N VAL A 122 16.69 -13.39 9.45
CA VAL A 122 15.34 -13.98 9.40
C VAL A 122 14.29 -12.89 9.24
N SER A 123 13.37 -13.03 8.27
CA SER A 123 12.29 -12.07 8.06
C SER A 123 11.27 -12.08 9.20
N LEU A 124 10.61 -10.93 9.48
CA LEU A 124 9.59 -10.85 10.53
C LEU A 124 8.45 -11.87 10.38
N PRO A 125 7.87 -12.12 9.19
CA PRO A 125 6.79 -13.10 9.06
C PRO A 125 7.25 -14.51 9.40
N LEU A 126 8.44 -14.90 8.93
CA LEU A 126 9.02 -16.20 9.22
C LEU A 126 9.36 -16.35 10.70
N TYR A 127 9.84 -15.26 11.33
CA TYR A 127 10.12 -15.19 12.75
C TYR A 127 8.87 -15.50 13.60
N TRP A 128 7.75 -14.82 13.33
CA TRP A 128 6.50 -15.02 14.07
C TRP A 128 5.90 -16.41 13.83
N ALA A 129 5.96 -16.92 12.59
CA ALA A 129 5.48 -18.26 12.27
C ALA A 129 6.29 -19.35 13.00
N ALA A 130 7.63 -19.22 13.00
CA ALA A 130 8.49 -20.17 13.68
C ALA A 130 8.33 -20.09 15.21
N LEU A 131 8.20 -18.89 15.80
CA LEU A 131 7.88 -18.75 17.22
C LEU A 131 6.57 -19.45 17.59
N ALA A 132 5.50 -19.25 16.80
CA ALA A 132 4.22 -19.90 17.06
C ALA A 132 4.34 -21.43 17.05
N MET A 133 5.06 -21.99 16.07
CA MET A 133 5.31 -23.44 16.01
C MET A 133 6.13 -23.94 17.19
N LEU A 134 7.17 -23.19 17.62
CA LEU A 134 7.97 -23.54 18.79
C LEU A 134 7.15 -23.48 20.08
N SER A 135 6.28 -22.48 20.25
CA SER A 135 5.37 -22.39 21.40
C SER A 135 4.38 -23.55 21.46
N ILE A 136 3.84 -23.97 20.31
CA ILE A 136 2.95 -25.15 20.24
C ILE A 136 3.73 -26.42 20.59
N GLY A 137 4.93 -26.59 20.05
CA GLY A 137 5.79 -27.74 20.35
C GLY A 137 6.14 -27.83 21.84
N GLU A 138 6.52 -26.70 22.45
CA GLU A 138 6.80 -26.60 23.87
C GLU A 138 5.57 -26.92 24.73
N PHE A 139 4.40 -26.40 24.35
CA PHE A 139 3.13 -26.70 25.02
C PHE A 139 2.81 -28.19 25.02
N LEU A 140 2.92 -28.85 23.87
CA LEU A 140 2.63 -30.29 23.76
C LEU A 140 3.61 -31.16 24.56
N VAL A 141 4.87 -30.76 24.64
CA VAL A 141 5.88 -31.50 25.43
C VAL A 141 5.77 -31.20 26.93
N THR A 142 5.24 -30.05 27.33
CA THR A 142 5.07 -29.70 28.75
C THR A 142 3.74 -30.19 29.33
N LEU A 143 2.66 -30.26 28.55
CA LEU A 143 1.30 -30.56 29.03
C LEU A 143 1.21 -31.84 29.89
N PRO A 144 1.66 -33.02 29.44
CA PRO A 144 1.55 -34.25 30.23
C PRO A 144 2.33 -34.22 31.55
N ALA A 145 3.44 -33.46 31.61
CA ALA A 145 4.19 -33.31 32.86
C ALA A 145 3.43 -32.44 33.86
N VAL A 146 2.81 -31.36 33.38
CA VAL A 146 2.03 -30.43 34.21
C VAL A 146 0.74 -31.08 34.72
N GLU A 147 0.02 -31.82 33.86
CA GLU A 147 -1.17 -32.59 34.24
C GLU A 147 -0.84 -33.57 35.38
N LYS A 148 0.31 -34.24 35.30
CA LYS A 148 0.77 -35.16 36.35
C LYS A 148 1.16 -34.46 37.65
N ILE A 149 1.76 -33.26 37.59
CA ILE A 149 2.11 -32.47 38.79
C ILE A 149 0.86 -31.98 39.51
N LEU A 150 -0.09 -31.48 38.74
CA LEU A 150 -1.30 -30.83 39.28
C LEU A 150 -2.42 -31.82 39.57
N ASN A 151 -2.30 -33.07 39.08
CA ASN A 151 -3.36 -34.07 39.11
C ASN A 151 -4.69 -33.51 38.56
N ASP A 152 -4.60 -32.68 37.51
CA ASP A 152 -5.72 -31.95 36.90
C ASP A 152 -5.57 -31.97 35.37
N GLU A 153 -6.31 -32.87 34.72
CA GLU A 153 -6.44 -32.99 33.26
C GLU A 153 -7.44 -31.98 32.67
N GLY A 154 -7.99 -31.10 33.51
CA GLY A 154 -8.97 -30.10 33.13
C GLY A 154 -8.37 -28.82 32.55
N ILE A 155 -9.25 -27.84 32.35
CA ILE A 155 -8.92 -26.54 31.74
C ILE A 155 -7.79 -25.81 32.50
N LYS A 156 -7.66 -26.03 33.82
CA LYS A 156 -6.62 -25.37 34.63
C LYS A 156 -5.22 -25.88 34.29
N GLY A 157 -5.03 -27.19 34.10
CA GLY A 157 -3.75 -27.78 33.66
C GLY A 157 -3.32 -27.25 32.30
N ILE A 158 -4.27 -27.12 31.37
CA ILE A 158 -4.06 -26.51 30.04
C ILE A 158 -3.61 -25.05 30.16
N LEU A 159 -4.30 -24.23 30.97
CA LEU A 159 -3.96 -22.81 31.12
C LEU A 159 -2.59 -22.59 31.78
N ILE A 160 -2.26 -23.41 32.78
CA ILE A 160 -0.96 -23.33 33.47
C ILE A 160 0.17 -23.74 32.51
N THR A 161 -0.02 -24.82 31.74
CA THR A 161 0.93 -25.25 30.71
C THR A 161 1.14 -24.18 29.64
N GLY A 162 0.05 -23.56 29.18
CA GLY A 162 0.11 -22.45 28.21
C GLY A 162 0.94 -21.28 28.75
N SER A 163 0.76 -20.96 30.02
CA SER A 163 1.50 -19.89 30.69
C SER A 163 2.99 -20.21 30.81
N PHE A 164 3.36 -21.44 31.19
CA PHE A 164 4.76 -21.89 31.25
C PHE A 164 5.43 -21.87 29.88
N SER A 165 4.74 -22.37 28.85
CA SER A 165 5.25 -22.38 27.48
C SER A 165 5.49 -20.96 26.97
N PHE A 166 4.56 -20.04 27.22
CA PHE A 166 4.73 -18.65 26.84
C PHE A 166 5.90 -17.97 27.58
N LEU A 167 6.03 -18.22 28.89
CA LEU A 167 7.10 -17.65 29.71
C LEU A 167 8.48 -18.16 29.26
N SER A 168 8.59 -19.44 28.91
CA SER A 168 9.83 -20.05 28.43
C SER A 168 10.24 -19.48 27.07
N ILE A 169 9.31 -19.34 26.12
CA ILE A 169 9.58 -18.71 24.81
C ILE A 169 9.96 -17.23 24.96
N ILE A 170 9.28 -16.47 25.82
CA ILE A 170 9.67 -15.08 26.11
C ILE A 170 11.09 -15.02 26.67
N SER A 171 11.39 -15.91 27.61
CA SER A 171 12.71 -15.92 28.23
C SER A 171 13.79 -16.29 27.21
N ALA A 172 13.55 -17.29 26.36
CA ALA A 172 14.41 -17.64 25.23
C ALA A 172 14.61 -16.45 24.27
N HIS A 173 13.53 -15.71 23.99
CA HIS A 173 13.58 -14.52 23.18
C HIS A 173 14.50 -13.45 23.79
N LEU A 174 14.34 -13.14 25.08
CA LEU A 174 15.18 -12.19 25.81
C LEU A 174 16.66 -12.62 25.83
N ILE A 175 16.94 -13.91 26.03
CA ILE A 175 18.30 -14.46 25.95
C ILE A 175 18.87 -14.25 24.54
N GLY A 176 18.12 -14.55 23.49
CA GLY A 176 18.59 -14.35 22.11
C GLY A 176 18.87 -12.87 21.77
N LEU A 177 18.02 -11.96 22.26
CA LEU A 177 18.22 -10.51 22.09
C LEU A 177 19.50 -10.05 22.78
N THR A 178 19.68 -10.45 24.04
CA THR A 178 20.84 -10.03 24.83
C THR A 178 22.14 -10.59 24.30
N LEU A 179 22.17 -11.85 23.84
CA LEU A 179 23.32 -12.43 23.15
C LEU A 179 23.67 -11.64 21.88
N LYS A 180 22.67 -11.21 21.09
CA LYS A 180 22.92 -10.41 19.89
C LYS A 180 23.50 -9.04 20.22
N MET A 181 22.95 -8.38 21.24
CA MET A 181 23.46 -7.09 21.71
C MET A 181 24.86 -7.21 22.30
N GLN A 182 25.23 -8.31 22.96
CA GLN A 182 26.61 -8.54 23.41
C GLN A 182 27.58 -8.78 22.25
N ALA A 183 27.12 -9.42 21.18
CA ALA A 183 27.91 -9.58 19.95
C ALA A 183 28.17 -8.24 19.25
N ASP A 184 27.24 -7.28 19.40
CA ASP A 184 27.43 -5.89 19.00
C ASP A 184 28.25 -5.10 20.03
N ARG A 185 29.57 -5.08 19.84
CA ARG A 185 30.50 -4.34 20.70
C ARG A 185 30.34 -2.82 20.62
N GLY A 186 29.56 -2.29 19.66
CA GLY A 186 29.29 -0.86 19.52
C GLY A 186 28.43 -0.29 20.66
N ASN A 187 27.56 -1.11 21.25
CA ASN A 187 26.66 -0.72 22.33
C ASN A 187 26.73 -1.74 23.48
N PRO A 188 27.79 -1.69 24.32
CA PRO A 188 28.01 -2.70 25.36
C PRO A 188 26.90 -2.69 26.42
N GLN A 189 26.40 -3.87 26.75
CA GLN A 189 25.37 -4.03 27.78
C GLN A 189 25.93 -3.82 29.20
N PRO A 190 25.12 -3.26 30.13
CA PRO A 190 25.50 -3.18 31.53
C PRO A 190 25.64 -4.58 32.14
N ARG A 191 26.67 -4.78 32.97
CA ARG A 191 27.02 -6.09 33.54
C ARG A 191 25.89 -6.78 34.30
N TRP A 192 25.01 -6.03 34.96
CA TRP A 192 23.89 -6.60 35.71
C TRP A 192 22.88 -7.30 34.80
N GLN A 193 22.67 -6.81 33.56
CA GLN A 193 21.80 -7.48 32.59
C GLN A 193 22.40 -8.82 32.17
N ILE A 194 23.70 -8.87 31.93
CA ILE A 194 24.43 -10.10 31.60
C ILE A 194 24.23 -11.16 32.68
N TRP A 195 24.46 -10.80 33.94
CA TRP A 195 24.28 -11.72 35.08
C TRP A 195 22.82 -12.14 35.25
N GLY A 196 21.87 -11.21 35.10
CA GLY A 196 20.44 -11.53 35.13
C GLY A 196 20.04 -12.59 34.11
N MET A 197 20.59 -12.51 32.89
CA MET A 197 20.32 -13.50 31.84
C MET A 197 20.95 -14.86 32.11
N VAL A 198 22.16 -14.90 32.70
CA VAL A 198 22.79 -16.16 33.12
C VAL A 198 21.95 -16.85 34.19
N ILE A 199 21.48 -16.10 35.19
CA ILE A 199 20.60 -16.62 36.25
C ILE A 199 19.30 -17.15 35.65
N LEU A 200 18.69 -16.40 34.74
CA LEU A 200 17.46 -16.82 34.04
C LEU A 200 17.66 -18.11 33.24
N ALA A 201 18.77 -18.22 32.50
CA ALA A 201 19.09 -19.42 31.72
C ALA A 201 19.29 -20.66 32.60
N ILE A 202 19.97 -20.51 33.74
CA ILE A 202 20.13 -21.57 34.73
C ILE A 202 18.77 -21.99 35.29
N PHE A 203 17.94 -21.03 35.70
CA PHE A 203 16.62 -21.29 36.25
C PHE A 203 15.72 -22.08 35.28
N ILE A 204 15.67 -21.67 34.01
CA ILE A 204 14.89 -22.37 32.98
C ILE A 204 15.41 -23.78 32.74
N SER A 205 16.73 -23.96 32.69
CA SER A 205 17.34 -25.28 32.51
C SER A 205 16.97 -26.23 33.65
N ILE A 206 16.93 -25.73 34.89
CA ILE A 206 16.50 -26.51 36.06
C ILE A 206 15.01 -26.88 35.95
N VAL A 207 14.15 -25.93 35.60
CA VAL A 207 12.70 -26.20 35.45
C VAL A 207 12.45 -27.25 34.36
N ILE A 208 13.11 -27.13 33.22
CA ILE A 208 13.01 -28.11 32.12
C ILE A 208 13.49 -29.48 32.57
N LEU A 209 14.60 -29.56 33.32
CA LEU A 209 15.10 -30.82 33.85
C LEU A 209 14.12 -31.49 34.82
N LEU A 210 13.47 -30.72 35.68
CA LEU A 210 12.45 -31.22 36.61
C LEU A 210 11.20 -31.73 35.87
N LEU A 211 10.69 -30.96 34.91
CA LEU A 211 9.54 -31.36 34.08
C LEU A 211 9.85 -32.63 33.28
N SER A 212 11.07 -32.71 32.74
CA SER A 212 11.55 -33.86 32.02
C SER A 212 11.61 -35.12 32.89
N ALA A 213 12.10 -34.99 34.13
CA ALA A 213 12.16 -36.10 35.08
C ALA A 213 10.76 -36.65 35.39
N ILE A 214 9.79 -35.77 35.62
CA ILE A 214 8.39 -36.15 35.90
C ILE A 214 7.74 -36.84 34.70
N ARG A 215 8.06 -36.37 33.49
CA ARG A 215 7.58 -36.95 32.23
C ARG A 215 8.19 -38.30 31.95
N SER A 216 9.43 -38.56 32.39
CA SER A 216 10.18 -39.78 32.06
C SER A 216 9.45 -41.08 32.44
N ASP A 217 8.63 -41.04 33.49
CA ASP A 217 7.80 -42.18 33.94
C ASP A 217 6.77 -42.64 32.89
N SER A 218 6.45 -41.81 31.90
CA SER A 218 5.56 -42.19 30.78
C SER A 218 6.26 -43.08 29.74
N VAL A 219 7.59 -43.21 29.78
CA VAL A 219 8.37 -44.01 28.83
C VAL A 219 8.39 -45.46 29.30
N GLN A 220 7.49 -46.27 28.77
CA GLN A 220 7.36 -47.69 29.13
C GLN A 220 8.38 -48.60 28.44
N SER A 221 8.68 -48.33 27.17
CA SER A 221 9.65 -49.08 26.38
C SER A 221 10.34 -48.18 25.34
N ALA A 222 11.63 -48.40 25.11
CA ALA A 222 12.42 -47.71 24.11
C ALA A 222 13.31 -48.74 23.38
N PRO A 223 13.44 -48.66 22.04
CA PRO A 223 14.19 -49.64 21.26
C PRO A 223 15.70 -49.57 21.52
N PHE A 224 16.21 -48.45 22.05
CA PHE A 224 17.61 -48.27 22.40
C PHE A 224 17.72 -47.29 23.57
N THR A 225 18.42 -47.67 24.65
CA THR A 225 18.54 -46.86 25.87
C THR A 225 19.98 -46.46 26.21
N PHE A 226 20.95 -46.81 25.35
CA PHE A 226 22.38 -46.51 25.55
C PHE A 226 22.96 -46.94 26.92
N GLY A 227 22.36 -47.96 27.55
CA GLY A 227 22.77 -48.44 28.88
C GLY A 227 22.22 -47.64 30.07
N LEU A 228 21.34 -46.67 29.84
CA LEU A 228 20.64 -45.91 30.87
C LEU A 228 19.37 -46.65 31.35
N SER A 229 18.93 -46.36 32.57
CA SER A 229 17.58 -46.76 33.02
C SER A 229 16.51 -46.07 32.17
N MET A 230 15.31 -46.65 32.06
CA MET A 230 14.22 -46.06 31.28
C MET A 230 13.85 -44.64 31.75
N THR A 231 13.89 -44.44 33.07
CA THR A 231 13.67 -43.13 33.70
C THR A 231 14.77 -42.13 33.34
N ALA A 232 16.04 -42.52 33.41
CA ALA A 232 17.16 -41.65 33.04
C ALA A 232 17.17 -41.34 31.54
N PHE A 233 16.89 -42.33 30.70
CA PHE A 233 16.75 -42.16 29.25
C PHE A 233 15.60 -41.22 28.89
N GLY A 234 14.41 -41.44 29.46
CA GLY A 234 13.25 -40.57 29.25
C GLY A 234 13.51 -39.14 29.71
N THR A 235 14.18 -38.96 30.85
CA THR A 235 14.57 -37.65 31.37
C THR A 235 15.57 -36.95 30.45
N LEU A 236 16.55 -37.68 29.90
CA LEU A 236 17.48 -37.09 28.96
C LEU A 236 16.80 -36.72 27.64
N LEU A 237 15.93 -37.60 27.13
CA LEU A 237 15.21 -37.40 25.87
C LEU A 237 14.33 -36.15 25.92
N PHE A 238 13.45 -36.05 26.91
CA PHE A 238 12.54 -34.90 27.01
C PHE A 238 13.29 -33.60 27.34
N PHE A 239 14.39 -33.68 28.10
CA PHE A 239 15.25 -32.53 28.36
C PHE A 239 15.88 -32.01 27.07
N VAL A 240 16.48 -32.89 26.27
CA VAL A 240 17.08 -32.50 24.98
C VAL A 240 16.04 -31.93 24.03
N VAL A 241 14.84 -32.52 23.96
CA VAL A 241 13.75 -32.03 23.12
C VAL A 241 13.29 -30.64 23.57
N GLN A 242 12.99 -30.43 24.85
CA GLN A 242 12.56 -29.14 25.38
C GLN A 242 13.66 -28.07 25.24
N MET A 243 14.91 -28.42 25.55
CA MET A 243 16.05 -27.53 25.34
C MET A 243 16.23 -27.17 23.86
N SER A 244 15.96 -28.09 22.93
CA SER A 244 16.04 -27.80 21.50
C SER A 244 15.04 -26.72 21.06
N PHE A 245 13.83 -26.71 21.62
CA PHE A 245 12.83 -25.68 21.36
C PHE A 245 13.28 -24.32 21.89
N VAL A 246 13.75 -24.26 23.14
CA VAL A 246 14.26 -23.04 23.78
C VAL A 246 15.47 -22.49 23.04
N LEU A 247 16.45 -23.34 22.71
CA LEU A 247 17.65 -22.94 21.96
C LEU A 247 17.29 -22.46 20.54
N SER A 248 16.31 -23.10 19.89
CA SER A 248 15.83 -22.66 18.58
C SER A 248 15.14 -21.29 18.65
N ALA A 249 14.30 -21.05 19.66
CA ALA A 249 13.67 -19.74 19.88
C ALA A 249 14.71 -18.65 20.18
N MET A 250 15.72 -18.98 20.98
CA MET A 250 16.85 -18.11 21.29
C MET A 250 17.66 -17.77 20.03
N ALA A 251 18.01 -18.76 19.21
CA ALA A 251 18.74 -18.54 17.95
C ALA A 251 17.91 -17.72 16.94
N LEU A 252 16.61 -18.00 16.84
CA LEU A 252 15.71 -17.26 15.96
C LEU A 252 15.58 -15.79 16.39
N SER A 253 15.51 -15.54 17.69
CA SER A 253 15.56 -14.19 18.27
C SER A 253 16.88 -13.47 17.93
N TYR A 254 18.00 -14.17 18.09
CA TYR A 254 19.32 -13.69 17.71
C TYR A 254 19.40 -13.36 16.20
N PHE A 255 18.76 -14.11 15.32
CA PHE A 255 18.81 -13.82 13.88
C PHE A 255 17.82 -12.75 13.40
N ASN A 256 16.72 -12.53 14.13
CA ASN A 256 15.69 -11.55 13.76
C ASN A 256 15.97 -10.13 14.28
N HIS A 257 16.61 -9.99 15.44
CA HIS A 257 16.82 -8.66 16.03
C HIS A 257 17.77 -7.83 15.17
N ALA A 258 17.41 -6.62 14.78
CA ALA A 258 18.31 -5.70 14.06
C ALA A 258 17.82 -4.28 14.29
N GLU A 259 18.38 -3.62 15.28
CA GLU A 259 17.92 -2.29 15.68
C GLU A 259 18.12 -1.26 14.56
N ILE A 260 19.28 -1.28 13.91
CA ILE A 260 19.63 -0.37 12.82
C ILE A 260 18.65 -0.50 11.64
N GLU A 261 18.25 -1.72 11.27
CA GLU A 261 17.27 -1.92 10.20
C GLU A 261 15.89 -1.37 10.56
N VAL A 262 15.45 -1.54 11.81
CA VAL A 262 14.17 -1.00 12.28
C VAL A 262 14.20 0.52 12.28
N GLN A 263 15.29 1.13 12.74
CA GLN A 263 15.48 2.59 12.72
C GLN A 263 15.50 3.10 11.27
N MET A 264 16.22 2.43 10.37
CA MET A 264 16.27 2.77 8.94
C MET A 264 14.87 2.68 8.29
N ASP A 265 14.10 1.64 8.57
CA ASP A 265 12.73 1.49 8.06
C ASP A 265 11.80 2.61 8.57
N ARG A 266 11.93 3.00 9.84
CA ARG A 266 11.18 4.13 10.41
C ARG A 266 11.56 5.45 9.73
N ALA A 267 12.85 5.68 9.48
CA ALA A 267 13.35 6.85 8.77
C ALA A 267 12.84 6.89 7.32
N LYS A 268 12.92 5.77 6.57
CA LYS A 268 12.35 5.65 5.21
C LYS A 268 10.83 5.90 5.16
N ARG A 269 10.09 5.44 6.17
CA ARG A 269 8.64 5.73 6.28
C ARG A 269 8.37 7.21 6.55
N ARG A 270 9.18 7.89 7.37
CA ARG A 270 9.11 9.35 7.59
C ARG A 270 9.38 10.10 6.28
N GLU A 271 10.44 9.75 5.56
CA GLU A 271 10.77 10.34 4.26
C GLU A 271 9.61 10.18 3.26
N LYS A 272 9.00 8.99 3.19
CA LYS A 272 7.84 8.73 2.32
C LYS A 272 6.62 9.59 2.68
N ARG A 273 6.37 9.83 3.98
CA ARG A 273 5.30 10.73 4.45
C ARG A 273 5.56 12.17 4.02
N ILE A 274 6.79 12.66 4.20
CA ILE A 274 7.18 14.01 3.78
C ILE A 274 7.05 14.18 2.26
N LYS A 275 7.55 13.23 1.46
CA LYS A 275 7.39 13.26 -0.01
C LYS A 275 5.91 13.34 -0.45
N ARG A 276 5.02 12.63 0.24
CA ARG A 276 3.57 12.70 -0.01
C ARG A 276 3.00 14.08 0.35
N LYS A 277 3.39 14.64 1.49
CA LYS A 277 2.99 16.00 1.90
C LYS A 277 3.47 17.05 0.89
N LEU A 278 4.75 17.00 0.51
CA LEU A 278 5.35 17.89 -0.47
C LEU A 278 4.65 17.83 -1.82
N LYS A 279 4.32 16.62 -2.31
CA LYS A 279 3.51 16.46 -3.53
C LYS A 279 2.11 17.07 -3.39
N GLY A 280 1.49 16.94 -2.22
CA GLY A 280 0.19 17.53 -1.91
C GLY A 280 0.23 19.07 -1.89
N LEU A 281 1.22 19.66 -1.22
CA LEU A 281 1.41 21.11 -1.14
C LEU A 281 1.77 21.71 -2.51
N ASN A 282 2.70 21.09 -3.25
CA ASN A 282 3.01 21.49 -4.61
C ASN A 282 1.78 21.43 -5.52
N LYS A 283 0.95 20.37 -5.40
CA LYS A 283 -0.31 20.30 -6.14
C LYS A 283 -1.24 21.44 -5.74
N LYS A 284 -1.41 21.75 -4.44
CA LYS A 284 -2.23 22.87 -3.98
C LYS A 284 -1.79 24.21 -4.57
N ILE A 285 -0.48 24.48 -4.60
CA ILE A 285 0.08 25.70 -5.22
C ILE A 285 -0.15 25.74 -6.73
N MET A 286 -0.04 24.58 -7.40
CA MET A 286 -0.23 24.46 -8.85
C MET A 286 -1.70 24.37 -9.30
N THR A 287 -2.64 24.12 -8.39
CA THR A 287 -4.07 24.02 -8.75
C THR A 287 -4.63 25.44 -8.93
N PRO A 288 -5.19 25.78 -10.11
CA PRO A 288 -5.71 27.13 -10.35
C PRO A 288 -6.96 27.41 -9.48
N GLY A 289 -7.11 28.67 -9.03
CA GLY A 289 -8.17 29.13 -8.11
C GLY A 289 -7.79 29.24 -6.63
N ARG A 290 -6.51 28.99 -6.27
CA ARG A 290 -5.92 29.18 -4.91
C ARG A 290 -4.51 29.80 -4.92
N SER A 291 -4.06 30.31 -6.06
CA SER A 291 -2.78 31.01 -6.18
C SER A 291 -2.91 32.14 -7.21
N LYS A 292 -2.03 33.15 -7.10
CA LYS A 292 -2.00 34.32 -8.00
C LYS A 292 -2.01 33.85 -9.46
N MET A 293 -3.15 34.03 -10.14
CA MET A 293 -3.29 33.77 -11.56
C MET A 293 -2.52 34.87 -12.30
N THR A 294 -1.25 34.60 -12.65
CA THR A 294 -0.49 35.53 -13.49
C THR A 294 -1.19 35.66 -14.85
N PRO A 295 -1.10 36.83 -15.51
CA PRO A 295 -1.75 37.04 -16.81
C PRO A 295 -1.40 35.96 -17.83
N GLU A 296 -0.17 35.47 -17.79
CA GLU A 296 0.32 34.38 -18.63
C GLU A 296 -0.33 33.02 -18.33
N LYS A 297 -0.57 32.70 -17.05
CA LYS A 297 -1.25 31.45 -16.66
C LYS A 297 -2.72 31.47 -17.05
N LEU A 298 -3.37 32.62 -16.90
CA LEU A 298 -4.74 32.82 -17.35
C LEU A 298 -4.85 32.59 -18.86
N ARG A 299 -3.95 33.19 -19.64
CA ARG A 299 -3.88 33.00 -21.09
C ARG A 299 -3.73 31.52 -21.46
N ILE A 300 -2.78 30.81 -20.85
CA ILE A 300 -2.55 29.38 -21.11
C ILE A 300 -3.78 28.54 -20.75
N GLN A 301 -4.48 28.85 -19.66
CA GLN A 301 -5.69 28.12 -19.26
C GLN A 301 -6.87 28.40 -20.18
N GLU A 302 -7.07 29.67 -20.59
CA GLU A 302 -8.09 30.01 -21.59
C GLU A 302 -7.82 29.30 -22.92
N GLU A 303 -6.57 29.30 -23.37
CA GLU A 303 -6.16 28.60 -24.59
C GLU A 303 -6.35 27.07 -24.46
N ALA A 304 -6.01 26.48 -23.31
CA ALA A 304 -6.19 25.05 -23.05
C ALA A 304 -7.67 24.64 -23.02
N LEU A 305 -8.53 25.43 -22.37
CA LEU A 305 -9.97 25.16 -22.31
C LEU A 305 -10.64 25.34 -23.67
N LYS A 306 -10.28 26.40 -24.42
CA LYS A 306 -10.75 26.58 -25.81
C LYS A 306 -10.28 25.43 -26.70
N SER A 307 -9.03 25.02 -26.57
CA SER A 307 -8.50 23.86 -27.29
C SER A 307 -9.25 22.58 -26.92
N ALA A 308 -9.62 22.38 -25.65
CA ALA A 308 -10.40 21.23 -25.22
C ALA A 308 -11.84 21.26 -25.77
N MET A 309 -12.47 22.44 -25.84
CA MET A 309 -13.77 22.63 -26.49
C MET A 309 -13.70 22.29 -27.99
N TRP A 310 -12.66 22.74 -28.71
CA TRP A 310 -12.45 22.39 -30.12
C TRP A 310 -12.17 20.89 -30.33
N GLN A 311 -11.37 20.27 -29.47
CA GLN A 311 -11.15 18.82 -29.52
C GLN A 311 -12.44 18.04 -29.30
N LEU A 312 -13.25 18.45 -28.33
CA LEU A 312 -14.54 17.82 -28.05
C LEU A 312 -15.52 17.97 -29.22
N GLU A 313 -15.51 19.12 -29.90
CA GLU A 313 -16.29 19.33 -31.13
C GLU A 313 -15.80 18.43 -32.27
N ALA A 314 -14.49 18.34 -32.48
CA ALA A 314 -13.92 17.46 -33.49
C ALA A 314 -14.28 15.98 -33.24
N GLU A 315 -14.18 15.52 -31.98
CA GLU A 315 -14.60 14.18 -31.58
C GLU A 315 -16.09 13.95 -31.86
N TYR A 316 -16.95 14.92 -31.54
CA TYR A 316 -18.38 14.85 -31.82
C TYR A 316 -18.67 14.68 -33.32
N ARG A 317 -18.07 15.54 -34.15
CA ARG A 317 -18.23 15.50 -35.62
C ARG A 317 -17.77 14.17 -36.20
N GLU A 318 -16.62 13.66 -35.75
CA GLU A 318 -16.09 12.37 -36.20
C GLU A 318 -17.02 11.20 -35.84
N ILE A 319 -17.58 11.21 -34.62
CA ILE A 319 -18.53 10.17 -34.19
C ILE A 319 -19.84 10.26 -34.99
N CYS A 320 -20.33 11.46 -35.27
CA CYS A 320 -21.50 11.69 -36.12
C CYS A 320 -21.25 11.24 -37.57
N SER A 321 -20.08 11.56 -38.16
CA SER A 321 -19.73 11.12 -39.51
C SER A 321 -19.59 9.59 -39.62
N GLU A 322 -19.00 8.95 -38.60
CA GLU A 322 -18.85 7.50 -38.56
C GLU A 322 -20.21 6.79 -38.43
N TYR A 323 -21.11 7.34 -37.62
CA TYR A 323 -22.49 6.85 -37.54
C TYR A 323 -23.21 6.99 -38.89
N ARG A 324 -23.11 8.17 -39.54
CA ARG A 324 -23.74 8.45 -40.84
C ARG A 324 -23.23 7.51 -41.92
N GLY A 325 -21.91 7.41 -42.10
CA GLY A 325 -21.30 6.54 -43.10
C GLY A 325 -21.68 5.08 -42.91
N ALA A 326 -21.68 4.59 -41.66
CA ALA A 326 -22.08 3.23 -41.35
C ALA A 326 -23.59 2.97 -41.56
N ASN A 327 -24.43 4.00 -41.44
CA ASN A 327 -25.87 3.92 -41.69
C ASN A 327 -26.14 3.83 -43.19
N LEU A 328 -25.63 4.79 -43.98
CA LEU A 328 -25.82 4.86 -45.43
C LEU A 328 -25.32 3.58 -46.12
N LEU A 329 -24.17 3.03 -45.71
CA LEU A 329 -23.62 1.79 -46.28
C LEU A 329 -24.45 0.54 -45.96
N ALA A 330 -25.33 0.58 -44.96
CA ALA A 330 -26.08 -0.58 -44.49
C ALA A 330 -27.56 -0.56 -44.93
N GLN A 331 -28.02 0.51 -45.58
CA GLN A 331 -29.37 0.64 -46.12
C GLN A 331 -29.55 -0.27 -47.33
N SER A 332 -30.73 -0.87 -47.45
CA SER A 332 -31.08 -1.73 -48.60
C SER A 332 -31.54 -0.93 -49.82
N GLU A 333 -32.02 0.30 -49.60
CA GLU A 333 -32.53 1.21 -50.62
C GLU A 333 -31.66 2.48 -50.62
N ALA A 334 -31.32 2.97 -51.81
CA ALA A 334 -30.54 4.19 -51.96
C ALA A 334 -31.45 5.40 -51.74
N MET A 335 -31.19 6.22 -50.72
CA MET A 335 -31.88 7.50 -50.54
C MET A 335 -31.43 8.50 -51.62
N ALA A 336 -32.36 9.27 -52.17
CA ALA A 336 -32.09 10.29 -53.19
C ALA A 336 -31.28 11.49 -52.65
N SER A 337 -31.29 11.70 -51.33
CA SER A 337 -30.51 12.69 -50.59
C SER A 337 -30.20 12.16 -49.19
N GLU A 338 -29.23 12.75 -48.47
CA GLU A 338 -29.06 12.47 -47.04
C GLU A 338 -30.39 12.77 -46.33
N GLY A 339 -31.13 11.73 -45.91
CA GLY A 339 -32.43 11.94 -45.26
C GLY A 339 -32.31 12.92 -44.09
N HIS A 340 -33.29 13.83 -43.94
CA HIS A 340 -33.24 14.94 -42.97
C HIS A 340 -32.95 14.51 -41.52
N GLY A 341 -33.22 13.25 -41.16
CA GLY A 341 -32.89 12.68 -39.84
C GLY A 341 -31.41 12.32 -39.60
N LEU A 342 -30.54 12.35 -40.62
CA LEU A 342 -29.09 12.10 -40.47
C LEU A 342 -28.27 13.38 -40.28
N ILE A 343 -28.89 14.56 -40.29
CA ILE A 343 -28.21 15.85 -40.11
C ILE A 343 -27.65 15.94 -38.69
N GLU A 344 -26.36 16.27 -38.56
CA GLU A 344 -25.73 16.53 -37.27
C GLU A 344 -26.08 17.94 -36.78
N GLN A 345 -26.43 18.07 -35.50
CA GLN A 345 -26.68 19.36 -34.88
C GLN A 345 -25.34 20.02 -34.53
N ILE A 346 -25.16 21.27 -34.94
CA ILE A 346 -23.94 22.04 -34.64
C ILE A 346 -23.84 22.26 -33.13
N LEU A 347 -22.66 21.98 -32.55
CA LEU A 347 -22.38 22.34 -31.17
C LEU A 347 -22.13 23.86 -31.11
N ASP A 348 -22.91 24.56 -30.29
CA ASP A 348 -22.69 25.98 -30.07
C ASP A 348 -21.44 26.17 -29.19
N LEU A 349 -20.39 26.72 -29.79
CA LEU A 349 -19.14 27.09 -29.13
C LEU A 349 -18.99 28.61 -28.96
N ASN A 350 -19.94 29.39 -29.49
CA ASN A 350 -19.81 30.83 -29.71
C ASN A 350 -20.72 31.65 -28.77
N SER A 351 -20.76 31.30 -27.49
CA SER A 351 -21.48 32.09 -26.49
C SER A 351 -20.78 33.43 -26.11
N ASN A 352 -19.75 33.88 -26.84
CA ASN A 352 -19.06 35.16 -26.59
C ASN A 352 -18.26 35.72 -27.80
N SER A 353 -18.92 36.01 -28.92
CA SER A 353 -18.38 36.98 -29.90
C SER A 353 -18.95 38.40 -29.75
N GLU A 354 -19.89 38.63 -28.83
CA GLU A 354 -20.36 39.96 -28.48
C GLU A 354 -19.72 40.41 -27.15
N VAL A 355 -18.68 41.22 -27.25
CA VAL A 355 -18.31 42.38 -26.41
C VAL A 355 -16.82 42.66 -26.71
N ARG A 356 -16.61 43.31 -27.85
CA ARG A 356 -15.50 44.26 -28.08
C ARG A 356 -16.08 45.39 -28.93
N GLY A 357 -16.83 46.25 -28.26
CA GLY A 357 -17.01 47.65 -28.67
C GLY A 357 -15.92 48.48 -28.04
#